data_AF-A0A3M1BBD0-F1
#
_entry.id   AF-A0A3M1BBD0-F1
#
_cell.length_a   1.000
_cell.length_b   1.000
_cell.length_c   1.000
_cell.angle_alpha   90.00
_cell.angle_beta   90.00
_cell.angle_gamma   90.00
#
_symmetry.space_group_name_H-M   'P 1'
#
loop_
_entity.id
_entity.type
_entity.pdbx_description
1 polymer ?
#
loop_
_entity_poly.entity_id
_entity_poly.type
_entity_poly.pdbx_seq_one_letter_code
_entity_poly.pdbx_strand_id
1 'polypeptide(L)'
;MFKIYKSGQGKVVRLTVAFLFQALIIYGCYQFYLWMEFTDLKGNPLWIARPISYLEGLDMDLTPRLLIALGSFVLLTVLNYALANYPKFADFLIDVHIEMTKVTWPDKEEILKSTSVVLMVTIILMIWIALIDYFFSGLIKLVL
;
A
#
# COMPACT_ATOMS: atom_id res chain seq x y z
N MET A 1 18.04 -27.03 3.90
CA MET A 1 19.20 -26.21 4.29
C MET A 1 18.86 -24.73 4.13
N PHE A 2 17.88 -24.22 4.90
CA PHE A 2 17.51 -22.80 4.91
C PHE A 2 17.78 -22.27 6.33
N LYS A 3 18.99 -21.76 6.57
CA LYS A 3 19.35 -21.17 7.86
C LYS A 3 18.95 -19.70 7.85
N ILE A 4 17.93 -19.36 8.62
CA ILE A 4 17.47 -17.99 8.80
C ILE A 4 18.53 -17.22 9.60
N TYR A 5 18.98 -16.09 9.08
CA TYR A 5 19.89 -15.19 9.79
C TYR A 5 19.24 -14.66 11.08
N LYS A 6 19.91 -14.81 12.25
CA LYS A 6 19.46 -14.44 13.60
C LYS A 6 17.97 -14.72 13.87
N SER A 7 17.60 -15.99 13.96
CA SER A 7 16.21 -16.48 14.03
C SER A 7 15.39 -16.09 15.28
N GLY A 8 15.93 -15.28 16.20
CA GLY A 8 15.25 -14.86 17.44
C GLY A 8 14.94 -13.36 17.56
N GLN A 9 15.62 -12.48 16.82
CA GLN A 9 15.50 -11.02 16.97
C GLN A 9 14.72 -10.38 15.82
N GLY A 10 13.85 -9.40 16.13
CA GLY A 10 13.09 -8.65 15.13
C GLY A 10 12.08 -9.50 14.32
N LYS A 11 11.65 -10.66 14.86
CA LYS A 11 10.79 -11.62 14.15
C LYS A 11 9.49 -10.98 13.64
N VAL A 12 8.83 -10.18 14.48
CA VAL A 12 7.55 -9.53 14.14
C VAL A 12 7.76 -8.54 13.00
N VAL A 13 8.76 -7.66 13.10
CA VAL A 13 9.03 -6.65 12.06
C VAL A 13 9.39 -7.30 10.73
N ARG A 14 10.25 -8.32 10.73
CA ARG A 14 10.62 -9.03 9.49
C ARG A 14 9.44 -9.75 8.86
N LEU A 15 8.58 -10.37 9.66
CA LEU A 15 7.38 -11.05 9.17
C LEU A 15 6.36 -10.04 8.63
N THR A 16 6.13 -8.93 9.33
CA THR A 16 5.22 -7.86 8.88
C THR A 16 5.71 -7.26 7.57
N VAL A 17 7.00 -6.95 7.47
CA VAL A 17 7.60 -6.41 6.23
C VAL A 17 7.48 -7.42 5.09
N ALA A 18 7.83 -8.69 5.31
CA ALA A 18 7.70 -9.72 4.28
C ALA A 18 6.25 -9.91 3.81
N PHE A 19 5.28 -9.84 4.73
CA PHE A 19 3.85 -9.93 4.42
C PHE A 19 3.35 -8.71 3.62
N LEU A 20 3.76 -7.50 4.00
CA LEU A 20 3.41 -6.27 3.27
C LEU A 20 3.98 -6.27 1.85
N PHE A 21 5.25 -6.66 1.69
CA PHE A 21 5.85 -6.82 0.36
C PHE A 21 5.13 -7.90 -0.45
N GLN A 22 4.72 -9.01 0.17
CA GLN A 22 3.97 -10.05 -0.53
C GLN A 22 2.61 -9.55 -1.00
N ALA A 23 1.86 -8.81 -0.16
CA ALA A 23 0.58 -8.22 -0.54
C ALA A 23 0.75 -7.23 -1.72
N LEU A 24 1.81 -6.42 -1.70
CA LEU A 24 2.14 -5.50 -2.79
C LEU A 24 2.53 -6.25 -4.08
N ILE A 25 3.26 -7.35 -3.99
CA ILE A 25 3.59 -8.21 -5.14
C ILE A 25 2.33 -8.84 -5.72
N ILE A 26 1.42 -9.37 -4.88
CA ILE A 26 0.14 -9.94 -5.33
C ILE A 26 -0.66 -8.88 -6.11
N TYR A 27 -0.81 -7.70 -5.52
CA TYR A 27 -1.52 -6.58 -6.15
C TYR A 27 -0.83 -6.13 -7.45
N GLY A 28 0.49 -6.00 -7.43
CA GLY A 28 1.29 -5.62 -8.60
C GLY A 28 1.18 -6.63 -9.74
N CYS A 29 1.23 -7.93 -9.45
CA CYS A 29 1.05 -9.00 -10.44
C CYS A 29 -0.39 -9.00 -11.00
N TYR A 30 -1.40 -8.70 -10.18
CA TYR A 30 -2.78 -8.57 -10.65
C TYR A 30 -2.95 -7.36 -11.59
N GLN A 31 -2.44 -6.20 -11.21
CA GLN A 31 -2.47 -5.01 -12.07
C GLN A 31 -1.67 -5.22 -13.36
N PHE A 32 -0.53 -5.90 -13.29
CA PHE A 32 0.28 -6.23 -14.45
C PHE A 32 -0.43 -7.21 -15.40
N TYR A 33 -1.13 -8.22 -14.85
CA TYR A 33 -1.97 -9.13 -15.64
C TYR A 33 -3.05 -8.36 -16.40
N LEU A 34 -3.74 -7.42 -15.75
CA LEU A 34 -4.75 -6.58 -16.39
C LEU A 34 -4.14 -5.67 -17.48
N TRP A 35 -2.99 -5.06 -17.19
CA TRP A 35 -2.31 -4.17 -18.13
C TRP A 35 -1.86 -4.88 -19.41
N MET A 36 -1.54 -6.17 -19.34
CA MET A 36 -1.14 -6.97 -20.50
C MET A 36 -2.29 -7.29 -21.50
N GLU A 37 -3.52 -6.85 -21.24
CA GLU A 37 -4.64 -6.93 -22.19
C GLU A 37 -4.56 -5.83 -23.27
N PHE A 38 -3.42 -5.76 -23.97
CA PHE A 38 -3.25 -4.82 -25.06
C PHE A 38 -3.99 -5.27 -26.33
N THR A 39 -4.81 -4.38 -26.86
CA THR A 39 -5.43 -4.49 -28.18
C THR A 39 -4.63 -3.67 -29.20
N ASP A 40 -4.50 -4.17 -30.42
CA ASP A 40 -3.95 -3.41 -31.55
C ASP A 40 -4.84 -2.19 -31.90
N LEU A 41 -4.35 -1.26 -32.72
CA LEU A 41 -5.10 -0.09 -33.22
C LEU A 41 -6.42 -0.47 -33.93
N LYS A 42 -6.52 -1.73 -34.39
CA LYS A 42 -7.71 -2.31 -35.04
C LYS A 42 -8.64 -3.07 -34.07
N GLY A 43 -8.37 -3.02 -32.76
CA GLY A 43 -9.17 -3.70 -31.73
C GLY A 43 -8.95 -5.21 -31.62
N ASN A 44 -7.97 -5.77 -32.34
CA ASN A 44 -7.67 -7.19 -32.27
C ASN A 44 -6.77 -7.52 -31.07
N PRO A 45 -7.02 -8.62 -30.34
CA PRO A 45 -6.14 -9.05 -29.26
C PRO A 45 -4.77 -9.45 -29.82
N LEU A 46 -3.72 -8.85 -29.25
CA LEU A 46 -2.33 -9.19 -29.55
C LEU A 46 -2.03 -10.62 -29.12
N TRP A 47 -0.91 -11.18 -29.61
CA TRP A 47 -0.48 -12.55 -29.33
C TRP A 47 -0.44 -12.88 -27.83
N ILE A 48 -0.19 -11.89 -26.96
CA ILE A 48 -0.19 -12.04 -25.49
C ILE A 48 -1.59 -12.39 -24.93
N ALA A 49 -2.65 -11.89 -25.56
CA ALA A 49 -4.04 -12.04 -25.14
C ALA A 49 -4.79 -13.15 -25.92
N ARG A 50 -4.13 -13.84 -26.86
CA ARG A 50 -4.75 -14.94 -27.61
C ARG A 50 -4.74 -16.24 -26.79
N PRO A 51 -5.85 -16.97 -26.71
CA PRO A 51 -5.89 -18.26 -26.03
C PRO A 51 -5.06 -19.29 -26.81
N ILE A 52 -4.16 -20.02 -26.12
CA ILE A 52 -3.38 -21.11 -26.73
C ILE A 52 -4.10 -22.44 -26.59
N SER A 53 -4.70 -22.71 -25.42
CA SER A 53 -5.42 -23.95 -25.12
C SER A 53 -6.48 -23.72 -24.05
N TYR A 54 -7.49 -24.59 -24.02
CA TYR A 54 -8.52 -24.61 -22.98
C TYR A 54 -8.08 -25.56 -21.87
N LEU A 55 -8.08 -25.08 -20.62
CA LEU A 55 -7.86 -25.96 -19.48
C LEU A 55 -9.22 -26.50 -19.03
N GLU A 56 -9.61 -27.68 -19.52
CA GLU A 56 -10.93 -28.30 -19.28
C GLU A 56 -11.29 -28.47 -17.80
N GLY A 57 -10.31 -28.44 -16.88
CA GLY A 57 -10.53 -28.59 -15.44
C GLY A 57 -10.70 -27.30 -14.64
N LEU A 58 -10.52 -26.10 -15.23
CA LEU A 58 -10.60 -24.84 -14.48
C LEU A 58 -11.40 -23.74 -15.21
N ASP A 59 -12.17 -24.09 -16.26
CA ASP A 59 -12.98 -23.17 -17.07
C ASP A 59 -12.25 -21.88 -17.48
N MET A 60 -10.93 -21.97 -17.69
CA MET A 60 -10.08 -20.83 -18.05
C MET A 60 -9.26 -21.10 -19.29
N ASP A 61 -9.15 -20.07 -20.13
CA ASP A 61 -8.30 -20.07 -21.30
C ASP A 61 -6.83 -19.91 -20.88
N LEU A 62 -5.99 -20.85 -21.30
CA LEU A 62 -4.55 -20.76 -21.11
C LEU A 62 -4.00 -19.69 -22.06
N THR A 63 -3.98 -18.46 -21.57
CA THR A 63 -3.45 -17.28 -22.25
C THR A 63 -1.98 -17.08 -21.88
N PRO A 64 -1.10 -16.68 -22.83
CA PRO A 64 0.30 -16.32 -22.53
C PRO A 64 0.42 -15.28 -21.43
N ARG A 65 -0.55 -14.36 -21.37
CA ARG A 65 -0.74 -13.37 -20.30
C ARG A 65 -0.69 -13.99 -18.91
N LEU A 66 -1.39 -15.11 -18.70
CA LEU A 66 -1.45 -15.79 -17.41
C LEU A 66 -0.10 -16.43 -17.04
N LEU A 67 0.60 -17.02 -18.01
CA LEU A 67 1.91 -17.64 -17.79
C LEU A 67 2.97 -16.60 -17.41
N ILE A 68 2.98 -15.45 -18.09
CA ILE A 68 3.90 -14.34 -17.78
C ILE A 68 3.59 -13.77 -16.39
N ALA A 69 2.31 -13.58 -16.07
CA ALA A 69 1.90 -13.09 -14.74
C ALA A 69 2.31 -14.06 -13.62
N LEU A 70 2.02 -15.36 -13.77
CA LEU A 70 2.44 -16.38 -12.79
C LEU A 70 3.96 -16.49 -12.68
N GLY A 71 4.68 -16.43 -13.80
CA GLY A 71 6.15 -16.44 -13.81
C GLY A 71 6.73 -15.25 -13.05
N SER A 72 6.18 -14.04 -13.28
CA SER A 72 6.59 -12.83 -12.56
C SER A 72 6.30 -12.93 -11.06
N PHE A 73 5.16 -13.52 -10.67
CA PHE A 73 4.77 -13.70 -9.28
C PHE A 73 5.72 -14.61 -8.51
N VAL A 74 6.08 -15.76 -9.10
CA VAL A 74 7.02 -16.71 -8.49
C VAL A 74 8.40 -16.07 -8.36
N LEU A 75 8.88 -15.40 -9.42
CA LEU A 75 10.18 -14.74 -9.42
C LEU A 75 10.28 -13.67 -8.33
N LEU A 76 9.27 -12.79 -8.24
CA LEU A 76 9.24 -11.72 -7.23
C LEU A 76 9.10 -12.27 -5.80
N THR A 77 8.36 -13.37 -5.61
CA THR A 77 8.25 -14.02 -4.30
C THR A 77 9.59 -14.62 -3.86
N VAL A 78 10.34 -15.24 -4.77
CA VAL A 78 11.70 -15.74 -4.48
C VAL A 78 12.65 -14.57 -4.17
N LEU A 79 12.55 -13.46 -4.90
CA LEU A 79 13.34 -12.26 -4.64
C LEU A 79 13.01 -11.65 -3.26
N ASN A 80 11.73 -11.58 -2.89
CA ASN A 80 11.27 -11.10 -1.58
C ASN A 80 11.88 -11.94 -0.45
N TYR A 81 11.88 -13.27 -0.59
CA TYR A 81 12.52 -14.17 0.36
C TYR A 81 14.05 -13.95 0.43
N ALA A 82 14.71 -13.78 -0.72
CA ALA A 82 16.14 -13.52 -0.78
C ALA A 82 16.52 -12.19 -0.10
N LEU A 83 15.74 -11.13 -0.32
CA LEU A 83 15.92 -9.81 0.30
C LEU A 83 15.72 -9.89 1.82
N ALA A 84 14.68 -10.59 2.29
CA ALA A 84 14.39 -10.76 3.72
C ALA A 84 15.45 -11.56 4.49
N ASN A 85 16.26 -12.35 3.79
CA ASN A 85 17.40 -13.08 4.35
C ASN A 85 18.75 -12.36 4.13
N TYR A 86 18.76 -11.21 3.46
CA TYR A 86 19.97 -10.43 3.28
C TYR A 86 20.43 -9.83 4.63
N PRO A 87 21.67 -10.07 5.08
CA PRO A 87 22.09 -9.78 6.46
C PRO A 87 22.01 -8.29 6.80
N LYS A 88 22.44 -7.39 5.90
CA LYS A 88 22.38 -5.94 6.14
C LYS A 88 20.95 -5.43 6.29
N PHE A 89 20.02 -5.98 5.51
CA PHE A 89 18.61 -5.60 5.59
C PHE A 89 17.97 -6.12 6.87
N ALA A 90 18.28 -7.36 7.25
CA ALA A 90 17.80 -7.96 8.49
C ALA A 90 18.33 -7.23 9.73
N ASP A 91 19.62 -6.88 9.77
CA ASP A 91 20.20 -6.10 10.87
C ASP A 91 19.59 -4.69 10.94
N PHE A 92 19.39 -4.01 9.80
CA PHE A 92 18.72 -2.71 9.77
C PHE A 92 17.30 -2.76 10.36
N LEU A 93 16.49 -3.76 10.00
CA LEU A 93 15.15 -3.91 10.55
C LEU A 93 15.16 -4.21 12.06
N ILE A 94 16.18 -4.92 12.55
CA ILE A 94 16.36 -5.17 13.99
C ILE A 94 16.71 -3.87 14.72
N ASP A 95 17.64 -3.08 14.18
CA ASP A 95 18.05 -1.80 14.77
C ASP A 95 16.88 -0.80 14.82
N VAL A 96 16.11 -0.69 13.73
CA VAL A 96 14.89 0.14 13.71
C VAL A 96 13.87 -0.35 14.73
N HIS A 97 13.67 -1.66 14.86
CA HIS A 97 12.76 -2.20 15.87
C HIS A 97 13.19 -1.80 17.29
N ILE A 98 14.48 -1.89 17.60
CA ILE A 98 15.05 -1.51 18.89
C ILE A 98 14.93 0.00 19.12
N GLU A 99 15.08 0.83 18.09
CA GLU A 99 14.92 2.27 18.22
C GLU A 99 13.45 2.66 18.42
N MET A 100 12.54 1.99 17.71
CA MET A 100 11.10 2.20 17.84
C MET A 100 10.55 1.81 19.21
N THR A 101 11.14 0.84 19.91
CA THR A 101 10.73 0.49 21.27
C THR A 101 11.17 1.51 22.32
N LYS A 102 12.13 2.40 22.00
CA LYS A 102 12.52 3.52 22.87
C LYS A 102 11.57 4.71 22.72
N VAL A 103 10.81 4.78 21.64
CA VAL A 103 9.84 5.86 21.41
C VAL A 103 8.62 5.63 22.30
N THR A 104 8.43 6.50 23.28
CA THR A 104 7.23 6.51 24.12
C THR A 104 6.10 7.19 23.35
N TRP A 105 5.15 6.41 22.87
CA TRP A 105 3.93 6.92 22.27
C TRP A 105 3.01 7.48 23.36
N PRO A 106 2.38 8.65 23.14
CA PRO A 106 1.46 9.26 24.10
C PRO A 106 0.25 8.35 24.33
N ASP A 107 -0.31 8.40 25.54
CA ASP A 107 -1.48 7.61 25.86
C ASP A 107 -2.73 8.09 25.08
N LYS A 108 -3.71 7.22 24.89
CA LYS A 108 -4.94 7.53 24.14
C LYS A 108 -5.65 8.75 24.72
N GLU A 109 -5.62 8.94 26.04
CA GLU A 109 -6.22 10.13 26.67
C GLU A 109 -5.50 11.43 26.30
N GLU A 110 -4.17 11.40 26.19
CA GLU A 110 -3.37 12.56 25.82
C GLU A 110 -3.59 12.94 24.35
N ILE A 111 -3.71 11.94 23.47
CA ILE A 111 -4.06 12.14 22.06
C ILE A 111 -5.45 12.78 21.92
N LEU A 112 -6.43 12.31 22.70
CA LEU A 112 -7.78 12.88 22.68
C LEU A 112 -7.80 14.32 23.22
N LYS A 113 -7.08 14.61 24.31
CA LYS A 113 -6.98 15.96 24.87
C LYS A 113 -6.34 16.92 23.87
N SER A 114 -5.20 16.55 23.29
CA SER A 114 -4.49 17.39 22.31
C SER A 114 -5.32 17.64 21.04
N THR A 115 -5.99 16.61 20.51
CA THR A 115 -6.87 16.77 19.33
C THR A 115 -8.15 17.55 19.64
N SER A 116 -8.70 17.40 20.85
CA SER A 116 -9.90 18.14 21.29
C SER A 116 -9.65 19.65 21.33
N VAL A 117 -8.45 20.08 21.74
CA VAL A 117 -8.08 21.50 21.73
C VAL A 117 -8.07 22.03 20.29
N VAL A 118 -7.46 21.28 19.36
CA VAL A 118 -7.43 21.67 17.94
C VAL A 118 -8.85 21.79 17.39
N LEU A 119 -9.73 20.82 17.66
CA LEU A 119 -11.14 20.86 17.29
C LEU A 119 -11.88 22.09 17.85
N MET A 120 -11.61 22.46 19.10
CA MET A 120 -12.23 23.63 19.71
C MET A 120 -11.80 24.92 19.01
N VAL A 121 -10.50 25.08 18.76
CA VAL A 121 -9.95 26.25 18.08
C VAL A 121 -10.47 26.36 16.65
N THR A 122 -10.54 25.24 15.90
CA THR A 122 -11.07 25.26 14.53
C THR A 122 -12.55 25.62 14.50
N ILE A 123 -13.37 25.15 15.46
CA ILE A 123 -14.79 25.55 15.56
C ILE A 123 -14.94 27.04 15.84
N ILE A 124 -14.16 27.60 16.77
CA ILE A 124 -14.19 29.04 17.07
C ILE A 124 -13.83 29.86 15.82
N LEU A 125 -12.78 29.44 15.10
CA LEU A 125 -12.38 30.10 13.85
C LEU A 125 -13.47 30.00 12.77
N MET A 126 -14.11 28.83 12.61
CA MET A 126 -15.23 28.66 11.67
C MET A 126 -16.37 29.63 11.97
N ILE A 127 -16.75 29.78 13.24
CA ILE A 127 -17.79 30.73 13.67
C ILE A 127 -17.36 32.17 13.38
N TRP A 128 -16.12 32.52 13.70
CA TRP A 128 -15.59 33.87 13.46
C TRP A 128 -15.59 34.25 11.99
N ILE A 129 -15.11 33.37 11.11
CA ILE A 129 -15.12 33.58 9.66
C ILE A 129 -16.56 33.69 9.16
N ALA A 130 -17.46 32.81 9.59
CA ALA A 130 -18.86 32.86 9.20
C ALA A 130 -19.52 34.20 9.60
N LEU A 131 -19.25 34.71 10.81
CA LEU A 131 -19.77 36.01 11.26
C LEU A 131 -19.29 37.15 10.37
N ILE A 132 -18.00 37.17 10.01
CA ILE A 132 -17.42 38.16 9.10
C ILE A 132 -18.09 38.06 7.72
N ASP A 133 -18.22 36.87 7.16
CA ASP A 133 -18.84 36.65 5.86
C ASP A 133 -20.30 37.14 5.83
N TYR A 134 -21.07 36.86 6.88
CA TYR A 134 -22.45 37.36 7.00
C TYR A 134 -22.49 38.89 7.15
N PHE A 135 -21.60 39.46 7.95
CA PHE A 135 -21.53 40.92 8.15
C PHE A 135 -21.21 41.65 6.84
N PHE A 136 -20.16 41.22 6.12
CA PHE A 136 -19.78 41.81 4.84
C PHE A 136 -20.85 41.58 3.77
N SER A 137 -21.46 40.40 3.70
CA SER A 137 -22.55 40.12 2.76
C SER A 137 -23.76 41.01 3.01
N GLY A 138 -24.10 41.29 4.27
CA GLY A 138 -25.16 42.23 4.64
C GLY A 138 -24.84 43.67 4.26
N LEU A 139 -23.60 44.12 4.51
CA LEU A 139 -23.15 45.46 4.17
C LEU A 139 -23.17 45.69 2.65
N ILE A 140 -22.69 44.73 1.85
CA ILE A 140 -22.70 44.80 0.39
C ILE A 140 -24.14 44.92 -0.14
N LYS A 141 -25.08 44.13 0.39
CA LYS A 141 -26.52 44.20 0.01
C LYS A 141 -27.21 45.52 0.36
N LEU A 142 -26.64 46.30 1.28
CA LEU A 142 -27.19 47.59 1.67
C LEU A 142 -26.66 48.71 0.75
N VAL A 143 -25.42 48.56 0.26
CA VAL A 143 -24.75 49.54 -0.60
C VAL A 143 -25.17 49.40 -2.08
N LEU A 144 -25.46 48.18 -2.55
CA LEU A 144 -25.82 47.86 -3.93
C LEU A 144 -27.28 47.42 -4.03
#